data_AF-A0ABD6CBY8-F1
#
_entry.id   AF-A0ABD6CBY8-F1
#
_cell.length_a   1.000
_cell.length_b   1.000
_cell.length_c   1.000
_cell.angle_alpha   90.00
_cell.angle_beta   90.00
_cell.angle_gamma   90.00
#
_symmetry.space_group_name_H-M   'P 1'
#
loop_
_entity.id
_entity.type
_entity.pdbx_description
1 polymer ?
#
loop_
_entity_poly.entity_id
_entity_poly.type
_entity_poly.pdbx_seq_one_letter_code
_entity_poly.pdbx_strand_id
1 'polypeptide(L)'
;MLTGGPFVVLTLAQTIEQVVSLGIFVVALALATLSAMAWRRERDRRMLVVASAYGLFALYGLIVFLEYFLLPILGGVTVELLEHSSAVLILAGLLAFFYVLTGDR
;
A
#
# COMPACT_ATOMS: atom_id res chain seq x y z
N MET A 1 -14.79 -16.07 34.11
CA MET A 1 -13.36 -16.21 34.45
C MET A 1 -12.64 -16.81 33.24
N LEU A 2 -12.01 -15.97 32.44
CA LEU A 2 -10.98 -16.35 31.46
C LEU A 2 -9.76 -15.51 31.83
N THR A 3 -8.72 -16.17 32.31
CA THR A 3 -7.43 -15.58 32.68
C THR A 3 -6.69 -15.14 31.42
N GLY A 4 -7.00 -13.93 30.94
CA GLY A 4 -6.24 -13.27 29.88
C GLY A 4 -4.98 -12.65 30.46
N GLY A 5 -3.84 -13.32 30.33
CA GLY A 5 -2.54 -12.74 30.67
C GLY A 5 -2.24 -11.50 29.81
N PRO A 6 -1.24 -10.67 30.18
CA PRO A 6 -0.91 -9.41 29.53
C PRO A 6 -0.16 -9.60 28.19
N PHE A 7 -0.50 -10.65 27.44
CA PHE A 7 -0.09 -10.79 26.06
C PHE A 7 -1.20 -10.16 25.23
N VAL A 8 -0.91 -9.03 24.61
CA VAL A 8 -1.74 -8.45 23.56
C VAL A 8 -1.80 -9.49 22.44
N VAL A 9 -2.78 -10.39 22.49
CA VAL A 9 -3.04 -11.35 21.42
C VAL A 9 -3.63 -10.52 20.28
N LEU A 10 -2.80 -10.16 19.29
CA LEU A 10 -3.33 -9.67 18.03
C LEU A 10 -4.36 -10.68 17.55
N THR A 11 -5.53 -10.22 17.15
CA THR A 11 -6.51 -11.13 16.57
C THR A 11 -5.93 -11.69 15.26
N LEU A 12 -6.37 -12.89 14.87
CA LEU A 12 -5.92 -13.51 13.62
C LEU A 12 -6.14 -12.57 12.42
N ALA A 13 -7.26 -11.84 12.42
CA ALA A 13 -7.59 -10.85 11.39
C ALA A 13 -6.53 -9.74 11.30
N GLN A 14 -6.15 -9.15 12.44
CA GLN A 14 -5.13 -8.09 12.51
C GLN A 14 -3.77 -8.58 12.03
N THR A 15 -3.42 -9.83 12.34
CA THR A 15 -2.15 -10.42 11.90
C THR A 15 -2.12 -10.61 10.40
N ILE A 16 -3.21 -11.13 9.82
CA ILE A 16 -3.35 -11.30 8.37
C ILE A 16 -3.27 -9.94 7.68
N GLU A 17 -4.00 -8.96 8.17
CA GLU A 17 -3.99 -7.59 7.64
C GLU A 17 -2.59 -6.97 7.64
N GLN A 18 -1.85 -7.05 8.75
CA GLN A 18 -0.49 -6.53 8.83
C GLN A 18 0.47 -7.26 7.90
N VAL A 19 0.39 -8.60 7.83
CA VAL A 19 1.28 -9.40 6.96
C VAL A 19 0.98 -9.13 5.48
N VAL A 20 -0.29 -9.06 5.11
CA VAL A 20 -0.71 -8.81 3.73
C VAL A 20 -0.38 -7.39 3.30
N SER A 21 -0.66 -6.38 4.14
CA SER A 21 -0.32 -4.97 3.85
C SER A 21 1.20 -4.75 3.72
N LEU A 22 1.99 -5.38 4.59
CA LEU A 22 3.44 -5.42 4.47
C LEU A 22 3.91 -6.09 3.18
N GLY A 23 3.29 -7.23 2.82
CA GLY A 23 3.56 -7.92 1.56
C GLY A 23 3.29 -7.03 0.34
N ILE A 24 2.15 -6.35 0.32
CA ILE A 24 1.79 -5.38 -0.73
C ILE A 24 2.84 -4.27 -0.80
N PHE A 25 3.19 -3.66 0.34
CA PHE A 25 4.19 -2.59 0.40
C PHE A 25 5.53 -3.05 -0.20
N VAL A 26 6.07 -4.18 0.28
CA VAL A 26 7.38 -4.68 -0.17
C VAL A 26 7.38 -5.00 -1.66
N VAL A 27 6.37 -5.73 -2.13
CA VAL A 27 6.30 -6.14 -3.54
C VAL A 27 6.07 -4.93 -4.44
N ALA A 28 5.13 -4.05 -4.09
CA ALA A 28 4.85 -2.86 -4.88
C ALA A 28 6.04 -1.89 -4.89
N LEU A 29 6.77 -1.75 -3.78
CA LEU A 29 7.99 -0.94 -3.73
C LEU A 29 9.10 -1.54 -4.60
N ALA A 30 9.29 -2.86 -4.56
CA ALA A 30 10.24 -3.55 -5.43
C ALA A 30 9.87 -3.34 -6.92
N LEU A 31 8.60 -3.48 -7.29
CA LEU A 31 8.15 -3.22 -8.66
C LEU A 31 8.31 -1.76 -9.05
N ALA A 32 7.95 -0.82 -8.18
CA ALA A 32 8.12 0.61 -8.41
C ALA A 32 9.60 0.98 -8.66
N THR A 33 10.51 0.45 -7.85
CA THR A 33 11.96 0.68 -8.01
C THR A 33 12.49 0.07 -9.31
N LEU A 34 12.09 -1.15 -9.66
CA LEU A 34 12.46 -1.78 -10.92
C LEU A 34 11.93 -0.99 -12.13
N SER A 35 10.66 -0.57 -12.11
CA SER A 35 10.07 0.27 -13.16
C SER A 35 10.74 1.64 -13.25
N ALA A 36 11.11 2.25 -12.13
CA ALA A 36 11.86 3.51 -12.12
C ALA A 36 13.29 3.34 -12.67
N MET A 37 13.95 2.23 -12.39
CA MET A 37 15.25 1.89 -12.98
C MET A 37 15.14 1.66 -14.50
N ALA A 38 14.08 0.96 -14.95
CA ALA A 38 13.79 0.78 -16.36
C ALA A 38 13.55 2.12 -17.06
N TRP A 39 12.77 3.02 -16.43
CA TRP A 39 12.59 4.39 -16.92
C TRP A 39 13.93 5.14 -17.03
N ARG A 40 14.84 5.00 -16.06
CA ARG A 40 16.17 5.64 -16.16
C ARG A 40 16.99 5.14 -17.36
N ARG A 41 16.82 3.89 -17.76
CA ARG A 41 17.55 3.28 -18.88
C ARG A 41 16.97 3.63 -20.24
N GLU A 42 15.65 3.55 -20.39
CA GLU A 42 14.97 3.67 -21.69
C GLU A 42 14.34 5.06 -21.89
N ARG A 43 14.17 5.84 -20.81
CA ARG A 43 13.46 7.12 -20.76
C ARG A 43 12.02 7.08 -21.31
N ASP A 44 11.42 5.90 -21.38
CA ASP A 44 10.02 5.77 -21.76
C ASP A 44 9.11 6.35 -20.67
N ARG A 45 8.30 7.35 -21.05
CA ARG A 45 7.32 7.97 -20.15
C ARG A 45 6.30 6.95 -19.61
N ARG A 46 6.05 5.85 -20.34
CA ARG A 46 5.16 4.78 -19.91
C ARG A 46 5.68 4.08 -18.65
N MET A 47 6.98 3.80 -18.59
CA MET A 47 7.61 3.18 -17.42
C MET A 47 7.53 4.07 -16.17
N LEU A 48 7.53 5.40 -16.34
CA LEU A 48 7.32 6.33 -15.23
C LEU A 48 5.88 6.23 -14.69
N VAL A 49 4.88 6.13 -15.57
CA VAL A 49 3.48 5.97 -15.14
C VAL A 49 3.30 4.64 -14.41
N VAL A 50 3.87 3.55 -14.92
CA VAL A 50 3.86 2.24 -14.25
C VAL A 50 4.56 2.30 -12.88
N ALA A 51 5.72 2.94 -12.80
CA ALA A 51 6.42 3.13 -11.53
C ALA A 51 5.57 3.94 -10.53
N SER A 52 4.87 4.98 -10.99
CA SER A 52 3.98 5.77 -10.14
C SER A 52 2.78 4.96 -9.63
N ALA A 53 2.21 4.10 -10.47
CA ALA A 53 1.10 3.22 -10.08
C ALA A 53 1.53 2.21 -9.01
N TYR A 54 2.68 1.56 -9.18
CA TYR A 54 3.26 0.71 -8.14
C TYR A 54 3.61 1.50 -6.87
N GLY A 55 4.07 2.75 -7.01
CA GLY A 55 4.30 3.65 -5.88
C GLY A 55 3.03 3.93 -5.07
N LEU A 56 1.89 4.13 -5.74
CA LEU A 56 0.59 4.32 -5.06
C LEU A 56 0.15 3.06 -4.30
N PHE A 57 0.35 1.88 -4.88
CA PHE A 57 0.07 0.61 -4.19
C PHE A 57 1.01 0.40 -2.99
N ALA A 58 2.28 0.75 -3.13
CA ALA A 58 3.23 0.69 -2.02
C ALA A 58 2.80 1.63 -0.90
N LEU A 59 2.42 2.87 -1.22
CA LEU A 59 1.95 3.85 -0.23
C LEU A 59 0.69 3.38 0.49
N TYR A 60 -0.27 2.80 -0.22
CA TYR A 60 -1.44 2.15 0.39
C TYR A 60 -1.02 1.06 1.39
N GLY A 61 -0.19 0.11 0.96
CA GLY A 61 0.26 -0.99 1.82
C GLY A 61 1.00 -0.47 3.06
N LEU A 62 1.76 0.61 2.92
CA LEU A 62 2.44 1.28 4.03
C LEU A 62 1.46 1.92 5.01
N ILE A 63 0.45 2.64 4.52
CA ILE A 63 -0.55 3.31 5.37
C ILE A 63 -1.31 2.28 6.21
N VAL A 64 -1.81 1.21 5.57
CA VAL A 64 -2.54 0.14 6.26
C VAL A 64 -1.63 -0.61 7.24
N PHE A 65 -0.37 -0.88 6.87
CA PHE A 65 0.59 -1.49 7.78
C PHE A 65 0.85 -0.63 9.03
N LEU A 66 0.84 0.69 8.88
CA LEU A 66 1.06 1.63 9.99
C LEU A 66 -0.16 1.83 10.90
N GLU A 67 -1.35 1.37 10.52
CA GLU A 67 -2.62 1.64 11.21
C GLU A 67 -2.50 1.45 12.75
N TYR A 68 -2.09 0.26 13.18
CA TYR A 68 -1.95 -0.08 14.60
C TYR A 68 -0.89 0.75 15.34
N PHE A 69 0.14 1.22 14.63
CA PHE A 69 1.17 2.10 15.19
C PHE A 69 0.69 3.55 15.29
N LEU A 70 -0.26 3.96 14.43
CA LEU A 70 -0.83 5.30 14.40
C LEU A 70 -2.01 5.46 15.36
N LEU A 71 -2.72 4.38 15.72
CA LEU A 71 -3.86 4.41 16.65
C LEU A 71 -3.56 5.18 17.96
N PRO A 72 -2.42 4.98 18.65
CA PRO A 72 -2.11 5.70 19.88
C PRO A 72 -1.77 7.18 19.65
N ILE A 73 -1.40 7.57 18.42
CA ILE A 73 -0.86 8.89 18.09
C ILE A 73 -1.96 9.80 17.51
N LEU A 74 -2.76 9.28 16.57
CA LEU A 74 -3.74 10.04 15.80
C LEU A 74 -5.20 9.82 16.27
N GLY A 75 -5.42 8.82 17.12
CA GLY A 75 -6.75 8.42 17.58
C GLY A 75 -7.53 7.60 16.53
N GLY A 76 -8.50 6.80 17.01
CA GLY A 76 -9.21 5.82 16.19
C GLY A 76 -9.91 6.41 14.96
N VAL A 77 -10.65 7.52 15.12
CA VAL A 77 -11.40 8.15 14.01
C VAL A 77 -10.48 8.58 12.87
N THR A 78 -9.34 9.20 13.19
CA THR A 78 -8.39 9.68 12.18
C THR A 78 -7.77 8.50 11.42
N VAL A 79 -7.41 7.44 12.14
CA VAL A 79 -6.79 6.25 11.56
C VAL A 79 -7.79 5.49 10.67
N GLU A 80 -9.03 5.33 11.13
CA GLU A 80 -10.10 4.71 10.35
C GLU A 80 -10.36 5.49 9.05
N LEU A 81 -10.44 6.83 9.11
CA LEU A 81 -10.57 7.66 7.91
C LEU A 81 -9.35 7.56 6.99
N LEU A 82 -8.15 7.48 7.55
CA LEU A 82 -6.91 7.37 6.79
C LEU A 82 -6.85 6.03 6.04
N GLU A 83 -7.20 4.94 6.72
CA GLU A 83 -7.28 3.60 6.13
C GLU A 83 -8.30 3.58 4.98
N HIS A 84 -9.53 4.03 5.23
CA HIS A 84 -10.60 4.03 4.22
C HIS A 84 -10.29 4.94 3.04
N SER A 85 -9.75 6.14 3.29
CA SER A 85 -9.39 7.08 2.22
C SER A 85 -8.18 6.61 1.41
N SER A 86 -7.27 5.82 2.00
CA SER A 86 -6.11 5.27 1.30
C SER A 86 -6.48 4.33 0.15
N ALA A 87 -7.69 3.75 0.15
CA ALA A 87 -8.21 2.95 -0.96
C ALA A 87 -8.28 3.74 -2.29
N VAL A 88 -8.37 5.08 -2.23
CA VAL A 88 -8.30 5.95 -3.42
C VAL A 88 -6.95 5.82 -4.13
N LEU A 89 -5.86 5.53 -3.40
CA LEU A 89 -4.54 5.28 -3.99
C LEU A 89 -4.55 4.05 -4.90
N ILE A 90 -5.27 3.00 -4.50
CA ILE A 90 -5.44 1.80 -5.33
C ILE A 90 -6.20 2.16 -6.61
N LEU A 91 -7.33 2.88 -6.48
CA LEU A 91 -8.12 3.28 -7.65
C LEU A 91 -7.28 4.13 -8.62
N ALA A 92 -6.53 5.10 -8.10
CA ALA A 92 -5.62 5.91 -8.90
C ALA A 92 -4.53 5.07 -9.59
N GLY A 93 -3.92 4.11 -8.87
CA GLY A 93 -2.93 3.20 -9.44
C GLY A 93 -3.50 2.33 -10.56
N LEU A 94 -4.71 1.78 -10.36
CA LEU A 94 -5.40 1.00 -11.39
C LEU A 94 -5.71 1.84 -12.63
N LEU A 95 -6.21 3.07 -12.45
CA LEU A 95 -6.46 4.00 -13.55
C LEU A 95 -5.17 4.30 -14.33
N ALA A 96 -4.05 4.51 -13.63
CA ALA A 96 -2.75 4.72 -14.26
C ALA A 96 -2.30 3.49 -15.08
N PHE A 97 -2.51 2.28 -14.58
CA PHE A 97 -2.24 1.04 -15.34
C PHE A 97 -3.11 0.94 -16.60
N PHE A 98 -4.42 1.14 -16.47
CA PHE A 98 -5.34 1.07 -17.61
C PHE A 98 -5.05 2.14 -18.66
N TYR A 99 -4.67 3.34 -18.23
CA TYR A 99 -4.24 4.41 -19.12
C TYR A 99 -3.02 3.99 -19.97
N VAL A 100 -2.00 3.41 -19.34
CA VAL A 100 -0.82 2.91 -20.06
C VAL A 100 -1.16 1.76 -21.01
N LEU A 101 -1.95 0.79 -20.54
CA LEU A 101 -2.38 -0.37 -21.34
C LEU A 101 -3.21 0.04 -22.57
N THR A 102 -4.08 1.03 -22.43
CA THR A 102 -4.96 1.49 -23.52
C THR A 102 -4.22 2.40 -24.50
N GLY A 103 -3.21 3.12 -24.03
CA GLY A 103 -2.33 3.97 -24.85
C GLY A 103 -1.28 3.20 -25.65
N ASP A 104 -1.30 1.87 -25.63
CA ASP A 104 -0.41 0.97 -26.37
C ASP A 104 -0.96 0.55 -27.75
N ARG A 105 -1.87 1.35 -28.31
CA ARG A 105 -2.35 1.23 -29.70
C ARG A 105 -1.65 2.23 -30.61
#